data_AF-A0A7J9XZF0-F1
#
_entry.id   AF-A0A7J9XZF0-F1
#
_cell.length_a   1.000
_cell.length_b   1.000
_cell.length_c   1.000
_cell.angle_alpha   90.00
_cell.angle_beta   90.00
_cell.angle_gamma   90.00
#
_symmetry.space_group_name_H-M   'P 1'
#
loop_
_entity.id
_entity.type
_entity.pdbx_description
1 polymer ?
#
loop_
_entity_poly.entity_id
_entity_poly.type
_entity_poly.pdbx_seq_one_letter_code
_entity_poly.pdbx_strand_id
1 'polypeptide(L)'
;MKRTRLVGLSSIAVALVGSILLAPPALAASDYYVSPSGSDANPGTSADSPFGTIQRALDVAPSGSTVHLASGVYLQDAVTRTSGITVTGPSGAVVKGGGSTRIFQVHHDNMTLTG
;
A
#
# COMPACT_ATOMS: atom_id res chain seq x y z
N MET A 1 -27.43 -69.76 -31.96
CA MET A 1 -27.99 -68.54 -32.61
C MET A 1 -27.76 -67.35 -31.68
N LYS A 2 -27.25 -66.26 -32.25
CA LYS A 2 -26.90 -64.97 -31.62
C LYS A 2 -28.09 -64.35 -30.87
N ARG A 3 -27.80 -63.62 -29.77
CA ARG A 3 -28.46 -62.41 -29.19
C ARG A 3 -28.32 -62.46 -27.65
N THR A 4 -27.97 -61.45 -26.85
CA THR A 4 -27.63 -60.03 -27.00
C THR A 4 -27.16 -59.58 -25.59
N ARG A 5 -26.14 -58.72 -25.48
CA ARG A 5 -25.69 -58.12 -24.20
C ARG A 5 -26.68 -57.07 -23.70
N LEU A 6 -26.84 -56.93 -22.37
CA LEU A 6 -27.07 -55.63 -21.73
C LEU A 6 -26.52 -55.62 -20.30
N VAL A 7 -25.59 -54.71 -20.05
CA VAL A 7 -24.92 -54.48 -18.76
C VAL A 7 -25.80 -53.53 -17.93
N GLY A 8 -26.07 -53.90 -16.68
CA GLY A 8 -26.88 -53.12 -15.75
C GLY A 8 -26.04 -52.20 -14.84
N LEU A 9 -26.42 -50.92 -14.85
CA LEU A 9 -26.41 -49.93 -13.76
C LEU A 9 -25.07 -49.44 -13.19
N SER A 10 -24.61 -48.34 -13.81
CA SER A 10 -24.32 -47.03 -13.18
C SER A 10 -23.89 -47.01 -11.71
N SER A 11 -22.66 -46.57 -11.46
CA SER A 11 -22.35 -45.72 -10.30
C SER A 11 -21.30 -44.71 -10.76
N ILE A 12 -21.78 -43.50 -11.02
CA ILE A 12 -20.99 -42.32 -11.34
C ILE A 12 -20.08 -42.03 -10.15
N ALA A 13 -18.77 -42.20 -10.34
CA ALA A 13 -17.78 -41.71 -9.38
C ALA A 13 -17.83 -40.18 -9.39
N VAL A 14 -18.18 -39.63 -8.23
CA VAL A 14 -18.35 -38.20 -7.97
C VAL A 14 -17.04 -37.47 -8.23
N ALA A 15 -17.05 -36.54 -9.18
CA ALA A 15 -16.00 -35.54 -9.34
C ALA A 15 -16.13 -34.52 -8.20
N LEU A 16 -15.25 -34.60 -7.20
CA LEU A 16 -15.13 -33.59 -6.16
C LEU A 16 -14.38 -32.39 -6.75
N VAL A 17 -15.09 -31.48 -7.42
CA VAL A 17 -14.52 -30.19 -7.81
C VAL A 17 -14.40 -29.35 -6.53
N GLY A 18 -13.20 -29.39 -5.92
CA GLY A 18 -12.86 -28.53 -4.80
C GLY A 18 -13.05 -27.07 -5.20
N SER A 19 -14.02 -26.40 -4.58
CA SER A 19 -14.24 -24.97 -4.75
C SER A 19 -13.07 -24.24 -4.12
N ILE A 20 -12.12 -23.77 -4.94
CA ILE A 20 -11.10 -22.82 -4.51
C ILE A 20 -11.85 -21.52 -4.19
N LEU A 21 -12.00 -21.23 -2.90
CA LEU A 21 -12.35 -19.89 -2.42
C LEU A 21 -11.21 -18.96 -2.83
N LEU A 22 -11.42 -18.22 -3.92
CA LEU A 22 -10.56 -17.11 -4.31
C LEU A 22 -10.74 -15.99 -3.27
N ALA A 23 -9.93 -16.00 -2.21
CA ALA A 23 -9.85 -14.87 -1.31
C ALA A 23 -9.40 -13.64 -2.13
N PRO A 24 -10.11 -12.50 -2.07
CA PRO A 24 -9.62 -11.29 -2.71
C PRO A 24 -8.24 -10.97 -2.12
N PRO A 25 -7.27 -10.51 -2.95
CA PRO A 25 -5.97 -10.12 -2.43
C PRO A 25 -6.19 -9.04 -1.37
N ALA A 26 -5.76 -9.30 -0.13
CA ALA A 26 -5.65 -8.25 0.86
C ALA A 26 -4.69 -7.21 0.27
N LEU A 27 -5.16 -5.96 0.13
CA LEU A 27 -4.28 -4.82 -0.13
C LEU A 27 -3.28 -4.79 1.02
N ALA A 28 -2.09 -5.33 0.79
CA ALA A 28 -1.02 -5.29 1.77
C ALA A 28 -0.71 -3.82 2.03
N ALA A 29 -0.88 -3.38 3.28
CA ALA A 29 -0.40 -2.07 3.71
C ALA A 29 1.08 -1.97 3.35
N SER A 30 1.43 -0.99 2.52
CA SER A 30 2.80 -0.79 2.03
C SER A 30 3.48 0.26 2.90
N ASP A 31 4.71 -0.03 3.33
CA ASP A 31 5.53 0.88 4.10
C ASP A 31 6.49 1.65 3.17
N TYR A 32 6.45 2.97 3.27
CA TYR A 32 7.38 3.87 2.57
C TYR A 32 8.18 4.68 3.57
N TYR A 33 9.43 5.00 3.24
CA TYR A 33 10.37 5.69 4.11
C TYR A 33 10.84 6.97 3.45
N VAL A 34 10.90 8.05 4.23
CA VAL A 34 11.34 9.37 3.77
C VAL A 34 12.38 9.93 4.72
N SER A 35 13.47 10.46 4.19
CA SER A 35 14.49 11.18 4.97
C SER A 35 14.85 12.49 4.27
N PRO A 36 15.12 13.58 5.01
CA PRO A 36 15.60 14.82 4.39
C PRO A 36 16.95 14.65 3.65
N SER A 37 17.72 13.61 3.99
CA SER A 37 18.95 13.23 3.30
C SER A 37 18.77 12.11 2.27
N GLY A 38 17.53 11.69 2.02
CA GLY A 38 17.17 10.65 1.04
C GLY A 38 17.21 11.15 -0.39
N SER A 39 16.73 10.31 -1.32
CA SER A 39 16.65 10.64 -2.74
C SER A 39 15.37 10.09 -3.36
N ASP A 40 14.67 10.89 -4.17
CA ASP A 40 13.44 10.45 -4.84
C ASP A 40 13.68 9.44 -5.96
N ALA A 41 14.95 9.18 -6.31
CA ALA A 41 15.37 8.09 -7.17
C ALA A 41 15.45 6.73 -6.43
N ASN A 42 15.47 6.73 -5.10
CA ASN A 42 15.44 5.51 -4.31
C ASN A 42 14.06 4.83 -4.41
N PRO A 43 13.95 3.52 -4.13
CA PRO A 43 12.66 2.83 -4.10
C PRO A 43 11.77 3.28 -2.93
N GLY A 44 12.34 3.82 -1.85
CA GLY A 44 11.59 4.26 -0.68
C GLY A 44 10.97 3.14 0.15
N THR A 45 11.26 1.86 -0.15
CA THR A 45 10.70 0.68 0.53
C THR A 45 11.49 0.25 1.77
N SER A 46 12.55 0.97 2.13
CA SER A 46 13.36 0.71 3.32
C SER A 46 14.02 2.00 3.85
N ALA A 47 14.38 2.00 5.13
CA ALA A 47 15.05 3.12 5.77
C ALA A 47 16.47 3.39 5.21
N ASP A 48 17.14 2.38 4.65
CA ASP A 48 18.46 2.51 4.01
C ASP A 48 18.40 3.15 2.62
N SER A 49 17.23 3.14 1.98
CA SER A 49 17.02 3.76 0.67
C SER A 49 15.70 4.55 0.65
N PRO A 50 15.59 5.60 1.47
CA PRO A 50 14.37 6.37 1.62
C PRO A 50 14.22 7.38 0.48
N PHE A 51 12.98 7.77 0.22
CA PHE A 51 12.71 8.96 -0.60
C PHE A 51 13.29 10.22 0.04
N GLY A 52 13.57 11.23 -0.78
CA GLY A 52 14.03 12.54 -0.33
C GLY A 52 12.86 13.47 0.04
N THR A 53 11.67 13.20 -0.50
CA THR A 53 10.51 14.06 -0.30
C THR A 53 9.28 13.32 0.20
N ILE A 54 8.50 14.01 1.04
CA ILE A 54 7.19 13.55 1.52
C ILE A 54 6.24 13.41 0.33
N GLN A 55 6.29 14.35 -0.62
CA GLN A 55 5.44 14.31 -1.81
C GLN A 55 5.69 13.05 -2.63
N ARG A 56 6.95 12.66 -2.86
CA ARG A 56 7.28 11.44 -3.61
C ARG A 56 6.65 10.20 -2.99
N ALA A 57 6.68 10.08 -1.66
CA ALA A 57 6.04 8.98 -0.95
C ALA A 57 4.51 8.99 -1.14
N LEU A 58 3.88 10.16 -1.01
CA LEU A 58 2.43 10.30 -1.19
C LEU A 58 1.96 10.02 -2.63
N ASP A 59 2.81 10.29 -3.62
CA ASP A 59 2.49 10.04 -5.03
C ASP A 59 2.52 8.55 -5.39
N VAL A 60 3.32 7.73 -4.69
CA VAL A 60 3.43 6.29 -4.96
C VAL A 60 2.62 5.41 -4.01
N ALA A 61 2.33 5.91 -2.81
CA ALA A 61 1.68 5.14 -1.78
C ALA A 61 0.21 4.84 -2.15
N PRO A 62 -0.18 3.56 -2.31
CA PRO A 62 -1.58 3.21 -2.46
C PRO A 62 -2.35 3.45 -1.15
N SER A 63 -3.68 3.48 -1.24
CA SER A 63 -4.55 3.58 -0.06
C SER A 63 -4.25 2.49 0.97
N GLY A 64 -4.24 2.84 2.26
CA GLY A 64 -3.89 1.94 3.36
C GLY A 64 -2.39 1.86 3.68
N SER A 65 -1.55 2.59 2.95
CA SER A 65 -0.10 2.61 3.19
C SER A 65 0.31 3.49 4.38
N THR A 66 1.51 3.23 4.88
CA THR A 66 2.16 4.04 5.92
C THR A 66 3.44 4.67 5.38
N VAL A 67 3.59 5.98 5.57
CA VAL A 67 4.79 6.75 5.24
C VAL A 67 5.52 7.08 6.54
N HIS A 68 6.70 6.51 6.72
CA HIS A 68 7.60 6.69 7.86
C HIS A 68 8.60 7.81 7.58
N LEU A 69 8.56 8.85 8.38
CA LEU A 69 9.53 9.93 8.36
C LEU A 69 10.70 9.57 9.28
N ALA A 70 11.92 9.71 8.79
CA ALA A 70 13.11 9.73 9.63
C ALA A 70 13.18 11.04 10.43
N SER A 71 13.97 11.05 11.50
CA SER A 71 14.28 12.30 12.22
C SER A 71 14.94 13.30 11.27
N GLY A 72 14.54 14.57 11.37
CA GLY A 72 15.11 15.65 10.59
C GLY A 72 14.09 16.73 10.27
N VAL A 73 14.55 17.77 9.56
CA VAL A 73 13.73 18.92 9.19
C VAL A 73 13.33 18.83 7.73
N TYR A 74 12.03 18.78 7.48
CA TYR A 74 11.44 18.75 6.15
C TYR A 74 10.96 20.15 5.77
N LEU A 75 11.76 20.85 4.95
CA LEU A 75 11.41 22.14 4.36
C LEU A 75 10.56 21.93 3.10
N GLN A 76 9.42 21.26 3.27
CA GLN A 76 8.59 20.76 2.17
C GLN A 76 7.12 21.07 2.43
N ASP A 77 6.40 21.26 1.33
CA ASP A 77 4.94 21.28 1.31
C ASP A 77 4.44 20.01 0.61
N ALA A 78 3.29 19.50 1.03
CA ALA A 78 2.74 18.23 0.55
C ALA A 78 1.26 18.35 0.20
N VAL A 79 0.87 17.72 -0.91
CA VAL A 79 -0.51 17.56 -1.35
C VAL A 79 -0.82 16.07 -1.44
N THR A 80 -1.76 15.61 -0.62
CA THR A 80 -2.23 14.22 -0.67
C THR A 80 -3.50 14.12 -1.50
N ARG A 81 -3.50 13.15 -2.43
CA ARG A 81 -4.62 12.86 -3.36
C ARG A 81 -5.20 11.46 -3.18
N THR A 82 -4.54 10.63 -2.39
CA THR A 82 -4.94 9.24 -2.11
C THR A 82 -5.42 9.12 -0.68
N SER A 83 -6.64 8.63 -0.50
CA SER A 83 -7.24 8.38 0.82
C SER A 83 -6.57 7.24 1.57
N GLY A 84 -6.72 7.24 2.90
CA GLY A 84 -6.30 6.15 3.77
C GLY A 84 -4.79 6.03 3.96
N ILE A 85 -4.02 7.08 3.69
CA ILE A 85 -2.58 7.11 3.98
C ILE A 85 -2.34 7.57 5.42
N THR A 86 -1.45 6.86 6.11
CA THR A 86 -0.89 7.30 7.40
C THR A 86 0.50 7.87 7.18
N VAL A 87 0.78 9.06 7.70
CA VAL A 87 2.14 9.61 7.80
C VAL A 87 2.54 9.62 9.27
N THR A 88 3.66 8.98 9.58
CA THR A 88 4.16 8.79 10.95
C THR A 88 5.65 9.14 11.03
N GLY A 89 6.12 9.58 12.20
CA GLY A 89 7.53 9.83 12.44
C GLY A 89 7.87 9.93 13.93
N PRO A 90 9.16 9.86 14.31
CA PRO A 90 9.60 10.13 15.67
C PRO A 90 9.48 11.63 16.01
N SER A 91 9.61 11.99 17.29
CA SER A 91 9.59 13.39 17.76
C SER A 91 10.63 14.31 17.11
N GLY A 92 11.68 13.73 16.49
CA GLY A 92 12.69 14.45 15.73
C GLY A 92 12.29 14.78 14.29
N ALA A 93 11.17 14.28 13.78
CA ALA A 93 10.67 14.57 12.44
C ALA A 93 9.83 15.86 12.47
N VAL A 94 10.39 16.96 11.95
CA VAL A 94 9.77 18.29 11.97
C VAL A 94 9.47 18.74 10.54
N VAL A 95 8.18 18.91 10.21
CA VAL A 95 7.75 19.48 8.93
C VAL A 95 7.57 20.99 9.09
N LYS A 96 8.36 21.76 8.35
CA LYS A 96 8.45 23.23 8.47
C LYS A 96 7.79 24.02 7.33
N GLY A 97 7.28 23.34 6.31
CA GLY A 97 6.79 23.99 5.09
C GLY A 97 7.94 24.38 4.15
N GLY A 98 7.64 24.37 2.86
CA GLY A 98 8.55 24.75 1.77
C GLY A 98 8.39 26.20 1.32
N GLY A 99 7.50 26.97 1.96
CA GLY A 99 7.20 28.37 1.62
C GLY A 99 5.80 28.60 1.06
N SER A 100 5.00 27.55 0.89
CA SER A 100 3.59 27.68 0.55
C SER A 100 2.75 28.19 1.74
N THR A 101 1.53 28.66 1.45
CA THR A 101 0.55 29.06 2.49
C THR A 101 0.05 27.88 3.32
N ARG A 102 0.19 26.66 2.82
CA ARG A 102 -0.27 25.42 3.46
C ARG A 102 0.82 24.37 3.37
N ILE A 103 1.18 23.80 4.52
CA ILE A 103 2.21 22.76 4.64
C ILE A 103 1.69 21.42 4.16
N PHE A 104 0.48 21.04 4.58
CA PHE A 104 -0.23 19.84 4.12
C PHE A 104 -1.58 20.24 3.56
N GLN A 105 -1.87 19.80 2.33
CA GLN A 105 -3.17 19.97 1.68
C GLN A 105 -3.77 18.59 1.39
N VAL A 106 -5.01 18.39 1.83
CA VAL A 106 -5.74 17.12 1.68
C VAL A 106 -6.85 17.32 0.66
N HIS A 107 -6.78 16.58 -0.46
CA HIS A 107 -7.76 16.64 -1.56
C HIS A 107 -8.68 15.42 -1.61
N HIS A 108 -8.85 14.77 -0.46
CA HIS A 108 -9.66 13.57 -0.27
C HIS A 108 -10.15 13.49 1.17
N ASP A 109 -10.96 12.49 1.45
CA ASP A 109 -11.43 12.19 2.80
C ASP A 109 -10.58 11.05 3.38
N ASN A 110 -10.16 11.18 4.64
CA ASN A 110 -9.36 10.23 5.42
C ASN A 110 -7.83 10.24 5.15
N MET A 111 -7.08 10.96 5.99
CA MET A 111 -5.64 10.73 6.20
C MET A 111 -5.34 10.74 7.70
N THR A 112 -4.28 10.04 8.10
CA THR A 112 -3.77 10.09 9.48
C THR A 112 -2.39 10.75 9.50
N LEU A 113 -2.20 11.71 10.40
CA LEU A 113 -0.89 12.26 10.73
C LEU A 113 -0.61 11.93 12.20
N THR A 114 0.51 11.28 12.50
CA THR A 114 0.87 10.88 13.87
C THR A 114 2.36 11.05 14.13
N GLY A 115 2.74 11.32 15.39
CA GLY A 115 4.13 11.50 15.82
C GLY A 115 4.23 11.74 17.32
#